data_AF-A0A1T2LC04-F1
#
_entry.id   AF-A0A1T2LC04-F1
#
_cell.length_a   1.000
_cell.length_b   1.000
_cell.length_c   1.000
_cell.angle_alpha   90.00
_cell.angle_beta   90.00
_cell.angle_gamma   90.00
#
_symmetry.space_group_name_H-M   'P 1'
#
loop_
_entity.id
_entity.type
_entity.pdbx_description
1 polymer ?
#
loop_
_entity_poly.entity_id
_entity_poly.type
_entity_poly.pdbx_seq_one_letter_code
_entity_poly.pdbx_strand_id
1 'polypeptide(L)'
;MYKSLVKFACVMLATAILIPTNLNGGMLSDLRPKTSKTKSGMSGQAASKASHVIVDQSEKGFIVFTGVPQETDKAMLKEYRAKASKLDKVVIVSWQQFLDNIQKYFLATVLRNDYPKSKVVDGLICLVGKQPAAPCGLTWNGGIALTRMDYNHVRKTYQTYKADPDKYKPIRNPKADPVNPKGHLPYFGCDA
;
A
#
# COMPACT_ATOMS: atom_id res chain seq x y z
N MET A 1 6.04 31.40 -46.44
CA MET A 1 4.70 31.91 -46.09
C MET A 1 3.90 30.77 -45.47
N TYR A 2 3.45 30.94 -44.21
CA TYR A 2 2.36 30.25 -43.46
C TYR A 2 2.40 28.70 -43.29
N LYS A 3 2.02 28.06 -42.17
CA LYS A 3 1.82 28.32 -40.71
C LYS A 3 1.35 26.98 -40.06
N SER A 4 1.62 26.78 -38.76
CA SER A 4 0.88 25.95 -37.74
C SER A 4 0.86 24.41 -37.80
N LEU A 5 1.38 23.69 -36.78
CA LEU A 5 0.74 23.26 -35.49
C LEU A 5 -0.42 22.27 -35.70
N VAL A 6 -0.45 21.06 -35.09
CA VAL A 6 -0.95 20.79 -33.72
C VAL A 6 -0.41 19.45 -33.15
N LYS A 7 0.02 19.47 -31.88
CA LYS A 7 0.18 18.32 -30.94
C LYS A 7 -1.15 18.05 -30.22
N PHE A 8 -1.55 16.80 -29.96
CA PHE A 8 -2.38 16.35 -28.80
C PHE A 8 -2.28 14.81 -28.73
N ALA A 9 -1.55 14.22 -27.77
CA ALA A 9 -1.94 13.86 -26.39
C ALA A 9 -2.97 12.70 -26.31
N CYS A 10 -2.48 11.48 -26.03
CA CYS A 10 -3.29 10.38 -25.52
C CYS A 10 -3.06 10.30 -24.01
N VAL A 11 -3.99 10.85 -23.25
CA VAL A 11 -4.02 10.89 -21.78
C VAL A 11 -4.59 9.57 -21.27
N MET A 12 -3.78 8.77 -20.58
CA MET A 12 -4.28 7.60 -19.86
C MET A 12 -4.62 7.99 -18.40
N LEU A 13 -5.91 7.83 -18.13
CA LEU A 13 -6.69 7.84 -16.88
C LEU A 13 -5.91 7.99 -15.55
N ALA A 14 -6.12 9.12 -14.90
CA ALA A 14 -6.12 9.21 -13.45
C ALA A 14 -7.48 8.71 -12.92
N THR A 15 -7.54 7.47 -12.43
CA THR A 15 -8.74 6.96 -11.76
C THR A 15 -8.75 7.49 -10.32
N ALA A 16 -9.58 8.49 -10.07
CA ALA A 16 -10.04 8.83 -8.74
C ALA A 16 -10.82 7.65 -8.16
N ILE A 17 -10.30 7.02 -7.10
CA ILE A 17 -11.06 6.07 -6.29
C ILE A 17 -11.51 6.80 -5.03
N LEU A 18 -12.75 7.28 -5.08
CA LEU A 18 -13.56 7.63 -3.91
C LEU A 18 -13.79 6.34 -3.11
N ILE A 19 -13.33 6.33 -1.86
CA ILE A 19 -13.68 5.31 -0.86
C ILE A 19 -14.76 5.93 0.03
N PRO A 20 -16.06 5.60 -0.15
CA PRO A 20 -17.01 5.76 0.94
C PRO A 20 -16.90 4.53 1.84
N THR A 21 -16.23 4.68 2.96
CA THR A 21 -16.58 3.94 4.18
C THR A 21 -17.03 4.97 5.19
N ASN A 22 -17.93 4.58 6.08
CA ASN A 22 -18.37 5.39 7.21
C ASN A 22 -17.14 5.96 7.93
N LEU A 23 -16.83 7.22 7.62
CA LEU A 23 -15.70 8.00 8.11
C LEU A 23 -16.25 8.85 9.24
N ASN A 24 -16.14 8.38 10.48
CA ASN A 24 -15.73 9.33 11.50
C ASN A 24 -14.22 9.53 11.33
N GLY A 25 -13.87 10.48 10.46
CA GLY A 25 -12.51 11.00 10.32
C GLY A 25 -11.91 10.85 8.91
N GLY A 26 -12.28 11.73 7.99
CA GLY A 26 -11.68 11.93 6.65
C GLY A 26 -10.20 12.35 6.62
N MET A 27 -9.35 11.82 7.49
CA MET A 27 -7.98 12.34 7.70
C MET A 27 -6.90 11.71 6.80
N LEU A 28 -7.11 10.51 6.23
CA LEU A 28 -6.12 9.89 5.33
C LEU A 28 -6.17 10.49 3.91
N SER A 29 -7.33 11.00 3.47
CA SER A 29 -7.45 11.79 2.23
C SER A 29 -6.73 13.14 2.32
N ASP A 30 -6.56 13.68 3.54
CA ASP A 30 -5.90 14.96 3.83
C ASP A 30 -4.36 14.85 3.97
N LEU A 31 -3.79 13.67 3.72
CA LEU A 31 -2.35 13.45 3.62
C LEU A 31 -1.87 13.52 2.15
N ARG A 32 -2.76 13.83 1.21
CA ARG A 32 -2.39 14.04 -0.19
C ARG A 32 -1.85 15.47 -0.38
N PRO A 33 -0.72 15.66 -1.08
CA PRO A 33 -0.29 17.00 -1.47
C PRO A 33 -1.37 17.67 -2.33
N LYS A 34 -1.80 18.88 -1.95
CA LYS A 34 -2.60 19.73 -2.83
C LYS A 34 -1.73 20.11 -4.02
N THR A 35 -2.07 19.63 -5.20
CA THR A 35 -1.30 19.85 -6.43
C THR A 35 -1.20 21.33 -6.78
N SER A 36 -0.03 21.95 -6.56
CA SER A 36 0.34 23.17 -7.25
C SER A 36 0.64 22.83 -8.71
N LYS A 37 0.01 23.54 -9.65
CA LYS A 37 0.25 23.42 -11.09
C LYS A 37 1.75 23.54 -11.40
N THR A 38 2.38 22.49 -11.89
CA THR A 38 3.67 22.60 -12.59
C THR A 38 3.71 21.63 -13.77
N LYS A 39 4.28 22.11 -14.87
CA LYS A 39 4.14 21.64 -16.25
C LYS A 39 4.61 20.20 -16.46
N SER A 40 3.85 19.52 -17.31
CA SER A 40 4.15 18.27 -18.02
C SER A 40 5.57 18.26 -18.61
N GLY A 41 6.42 17.38 -18.08
CA GLY A 41 7.64 16.89 -18.71
C GLY A 41 7.68 15.37 -18.57
N MET A 42 7.51 14.66 -19.68
CA MET A 42 7.85 13.24 -19.81
C MET A 42 9.36 13.11 -19.55
N SER A 43 9.70 12.56 -18.39
CA SER A 43 11.05 12.16 -18.00
C SER A 43 10.87 10.85 -17.25
N GLY A 44 11.65 9.83 -17.63
CA GLY A 44 11.62 8.51 -17.01
C GLY A 44 11.59 8.64 -15.50
N GLN A 45 10.52 8.12 -14.90
CA GLN A 45 10.25 8.26 -13.48
C GLN A 45 11.33 7.46 -12.74
N ALA A 46 12.41 8.15 -12.35
CA ALA A 46 13.33 7.63 -11.36
C ALA A 46 12.49 7.20 -10.16
N ALA A 47 12.51 5.91 -9.81
CA ALA A 47 11.73 5.37 -8.72
C ALA A 47 12.03 6.19 -7.45
N SER A 48 11.11 7.07 -7.06
CA SER A 48 11.28 7.86 -5.84
C SER A 48 11.27 6.87 -4.68
N LYS A 49 12.40 6.75 -3.99
CA LYS A 49 12.51 5.87 -2.84
C LYS A 49 11.74 6.47 -1.66
N ALA A 50 11.17 5.63 -0.80
CA ALA A 50 10.55 6.10 0.44
C ALA A 50 11.63 6.49 1.47
N SER A 51 11.48 7.63 2.14
CA SER A 51 12.36 8.02 3.27
C SER A 51 11.86 7.49 4.61
N HIS A 52 10.54 7.39 4.75
CA HIS A 52 9.85 6.92 5.94
C HIS A 52 8.70 6.01 5.51
N VAL A 53 8.16 5.26 6.46
CA VAL A 53 6.99 4.41 6.25
C VAL A 53 5.98 4.69 7.35
N ILE A 54 4.76 4.99 6.95
CA ILE A 54 3.60 4.98 7.84
C ILE A 54 3.17 3.53 7.99
N VAL A 55 3.15 3.03 9.22
CA VAL A 55 2.73 1.68 9.59
C VAL A 55 1.43 1.81 10.36
N ASP A 56 0.34 1.30 9.79
CA ASP A 56 -0.99 1.29 10.39
C ASP A 56 -1.37 -0.15 10.76
N GLN A 57 -1.51 -0.40 12.06
CA GLN A 57 -1.88 -1.69 12.65
C GLN A 57 -3.24 -1.62 13.35
N SER A 58 -4.09 -0.67 12.96
CA SER A 58 -5.42 -0.48 13.56
C SER A 58 -6.36 -1.67 13.28
N GLU A 59 -6.17 -2.33 12.14
CA GLU A 59 -6.97 -3.47 11.69
C GLU A 59 -6.37 -4.81 12.15
N LYS A 60 -7.23 -5.75 12.56
CA LYS A 60 -6.76 -7.06 13.05
C LYS A 60 -6.40 -8.05 11.94
N GLY A 61 -6.94 -7.84 10.74
CA GLY A 61 -6.77 -8.74 9.59
C GLY A 61 -5.60 -8.41 8.69
N PHE A 62 -4.98 -7.24 8.85
CA PHE A 62 -3.86 -6.78 8.02
C PHE A 62 -3.15 -5.59 8.67
N ILE A 63 -1.88 -5.39 8.30
CA ILE A 63 -1.12 -4.15 8.54
C ILE A 63 -0.98 -3.40 7.21
N VAL A 64 -1.13 -2.08 7.22
CA VAL A 64 -0.92 -1.24 6.04
C VAL A 64 0.40 -0.49 6.15
N PHE A 65 1.19 -0.55 5.08
CA PHE A 65 2.42 0.22 4.91
C PHE A 65 2.21 1.26 3.81
N THR A 66 2.51 2.52 4.12
CA THR A 66 2.50 3.60 3.12
C THR A 66 3.85 4.31 3.14
N GLY A 67 4.57 4.26 2.03
CA GLY A 67 5.85 4.96 1.89
C GLY A 67 5.65 6.47 1.89
N VAL A 68 6.55 7.20 2.54
CA VAL A 68 6.62 8.67 2.45
C VAL A 68 7.70 9.02 1.43
N PRO A 69 7.39 9.72 0.33
CA PRO A 69 8.38 10.06 -0.69
C PRO A 69 9.61 10.77 -0.12
N GLN A 70 10.80 10.51 -0.65
CA GLN A 70 12.05 11.08 -0.13
C GLN A 70 12.12 12.61 -0.23
N GLU A 71 11.45 13.18 -1.23
CA GLU A 71 11.32 14.61 -1.46
C GLU A 71 10.32 15.31 -0.51
N THR A 72 9.65 14.56 0.37
CA THR A 72 8.73 15.13 1.37
C THR A 72 9.49 16.08 2.28
N ASP A 73 9.03 17.32 2.35
CA ASP A 73 9.68 18.33 3.19
C ASP A 73 9.53 18.03 4.69
N LYS A 74 10.43 18.62 5.49
CA LYS A 74 10.48 18.38 6.94
C LYS A 74 9.22 18.84 7.68
N ALA A 75 8.55 19.89 7.20
CA ALA A 75 7.34 20.40 7.84
C ALA A 75 6.17 19.44 7.60
N MET A 76 6.01 18.97 6.37
CA MET A 76 5.03 17.94 6.01
C MET A 76 5.26 16.63 6.77
N LEU A 77 6.52 16.18 6.90
CA LEU A 77 6.83 15.01 7.72
C LEU A 77 6.46 15.21 9.20
N LYS A 78 6.66 16.43 9.75
CA LYS A 78 6.24 16.77 11.11
C LYS A 78 4.71 16.73 11.25
N GLU A 79 3.98 17.22 10.26
CA GLU A 79 2.52 17.11 10.23
C GLU A 79 2.05 15.66 10.18
N TYR A 80 2.67 14.82 9.35
CA TYR A 80 2.34 13.40 9.28
C TYR A 80 2.55 12.73 10.65
N ARG A 81 3.66 13.03 11.33
CA ARG A 81 3.93 12.51 12.68
C ARG A 81 2.90 13.00 13.70
N ALA A 82 2.53 14.29 13.65
CA ALA A 82 1.52 14.85 14.53
C ALA A 82 0.13 14.21 14.30
N LYS A 83 -0.24 13.96 13.05
CA LYS A 83 -1.48 13.25 12.69
C LYS A 83 -1.44 11.80 13.16
N ALA A 84 -0.36 11.07 12.90
CA ALA A 84 -0.18 9.69 13.34
C ALA A 84 -0.26 9.55 14.87
N SER A 85 0.30 10.49 15.63
CA SER A 85 0.27 10.46 17.11
C SER A 85 -1.14 10.54 17.72
N LYS A 86 -2.15 10.95 16.94
CA LYS A 86 -3.55 11.01 17.35
C LYS A 86 -4.32 9.72 17.05
N LEU A 87 -3.72 8.80 16.30
CA LEU A 87 -4.34 7.55 15.88
C LEU A 87 -3.74 6.41 16.70
N ASP A 88 -4.62 5.54 17.22
CA ASP A 88 -4.17 4.34 17.90
C ASP A 88 -3.49 3.39 16.88
N LYS A 89 -2.33 2.84 17.25
CA LYS A 89 -1.56 1.87 16.46
C LYS A 89 -1.06 2.34 15.09
N VAL A 90 -0.95 3.65 14.87
CA VAL A 90 -0.31 4.22 13.69
C VAL A 90 1.02 4.85 14.08
N VAL A 91 2.10 4.44 13.43
CA VAL A 91 3.45 4.98 13.68
C VAL A 91 4.12 5.35 12.37
N ILE A 92 5.06 6.31 12.44
CA ILE A 92 5.93 6.65 11.32
C ILE A 92 7.35 6.28 11.69
N VAL A 93 7.93 5.36 10.94
CA VAL A 93 9.29 4.87 11.11
C VAL A 93 10.17 5.33 9.95
N SER A 94 11.49 5.41 10.16
CA SER A 94 12.41 5.63 9.04
C SER A 94 12.40 4.41 8.10
N TRP A 95 12.84 4.60 6.86
CA TRP A 95 13.00 3.48 5.93
C TRP A 95 13.87 2.36 6.51
N GLN A 96 15.00 2.70 7.14
CA GLN A 96 15.87 1.70 7.78
C GLN A 96 15.16 0.95 8.90
N GLN A 97 14.45 1.65 9.79
CA GLN A 97 13.66 1.00 10.85
C GLN A 97 12.58 0.09 10.28
N PHE A 98 11.98 0.44 9.14
CA PHE A 98 11.04 -0.44 8.44
C PHE A 98 11.73 -1.71 7.95
N LEU A 99 12.88 -1.60 7.28
CA LEU A 99 13.66 -2.77 6.82
C LEU A 99 14.07 -3.69 7.98
N ASP A 100 14.49 -3.10 9.10
CA ASP A 100 14.93 -3.87 10.28
C ASP A 100 13.76 -4.60 10.97
N ASN A 101 12.52 -4.09 10.81
CA ASN A 101 11.33 -4.61 11.52
C ASN A 101 10.33 -5.34 10.62
N ILE A 102 10.48 -5.35 9.29
CA ILE A 102 9.47 -5.92 8.38
C ILE A 102 9.21 -7.41 8.65
N GLN A 103 10.25 -8.17 8.97
CA GLN A 103 10.10 -9.57 9.36
C GLN A 103 9.30 -9.72 10.66
N LYS A 104 9.46 -8.80 11.62
CA LYS A 104 8.69 -8.79 12.86
C LYS A 104 7.21 -8.47 12.59
N TYR A 105 6.92 -7.50 11.71
CA TYR A 105 5.54 -7.23 11.29
C TYR A 105 4.92 -8.45 10.59
N PHE A 106 5.70 -9.14 9.75
CA PHE A 106 5.27 -10.39 9.12
C PHE A 106 4.84 -11.42 10.16
N LEU A 107 5.73 -11.75 11.10
CA LEU A 107 5.47 -12.76 12.14
C LEU A 107 4.32 -12.37 13.09
N ALA A 108 4.14 -11.07 13.36
CA ALA A 108 3.06 -10.59 14.22
C ALA A 108 1.68 -10.60 13.54
N THR A 109 1.63 -10.49 12.20
CA THR A 109 0.38 -10.39 11.45
C THR A 109 -0.07 -11.74 10.92
N VAL A 110 0.86 -12.54 10.42
CA VAL A 110 0.55 -13.77 9.68
C VAL A 110 0.24 -14.90 10.66
N LEU A 111 -1.04 -15.24 10.78
CA LEU A 111 -1.52 -16.35 11.62
C LEU A 111 -1.38 -17.69 10.91
N ARG A 112 -1.44 -17.68 9.58
CA ARG A 112 -1.26 -18.85 8.72
C ARG A 112 -0.66 -18.38 7.40
N ASN A 113 0.38 -19.04 6.90
CA ASN A 113 0.95 -18.66 5.60
C ASN A 113 0.33 -19.50 4.47
N ASP A 114 -0.63 -18.90 3.74
CA ASP A 114 -1.27 -19.54 2.58
C ASP A 114 -0.40 -19.53 1.32
N TYR A 115 0.69 -18.75 1.35
CA TYR A 115 1.58 -18.50 0.21
C TYR A 115 3.06 -18.78 0.57
N PRO A 116 3.41 -19.99 1.05
CA PRO A 116 4.76 -20.27 1.58
C PRO A 116 5.88 -20.19 0.54
N LYS A 117 5.54 -20.23 -0.76
CA LYS A 117 6.51 -20.09 -1.87
C LYS A 117 6.68 -18.64 -2.34
N SER A 118 5.90 -17.71 -1.80
CA SER A 118 5.94 -16.30 -2.19
C SER A 118 6.91 -15.53 -1.30
N LYS A 119 7.73 -14.68 -1.91
CA LYS A 119 8.66 -13.76 -1.21
C LYS A 119 7.93 -12.48 -0.79
N VAL A 120 6.95 -12.63 0.10
CA VAL A 120 6.03 -11.53 0.43
C VAL A 120 6.72 -10.37 1.12
N VAL A 121 7.68 -10.65 2.00
CA VAL A 121 8.48 -9.61 2.67
C VAL A 121 9.27 -8.78 1.66
N ASP A 122 10.02 -9.43 0.76
CA ASP A 122 10.79 -8.75 -0.30
C ASP A 122 9.86 -7.95 -1.23
N GLY A 123 8.72 -8.55 -1.58
CA GLY A 123 7.69 -7.91 -2.38
C GLY A 123 7.11 -6.64 -1.73
N LEU A 124 6.84 -6.66 -0.42
CA LEU A 124 6.37 -5.49 0.32
C LEU A 124 7.44 -4.39 0.38
N ILE A 125 8.70 -4.74 0.63
CA ILE A 125 9.80 -3.78 0.59
C ILE A 125 9.87 -3.10 -0.78
N CYS A 126 9.79 -3.91 -1.85
CA CYS A 126 9.80 -3.39 -3.21
C CYS A 126 8.62 -2.46 -3.50
N LEU A 127 7.40 -2.87 -3.15
CA LEU A 127 6.18 -2.09 -3.40
C LEU A 127 6.19 -0.75 -2.67
N VAL A 128 6.44 -0.77 -1.36
CA VAL A 128 6.46 0.45 -0.53
C VAL A 128 7.57 1.41 -0.99
N GLY A 129 8.70 0.87 -1.44
CA GLY A 129 9.83 1.64 -1.95
C GLY A 129 9.61 2.22 -3.35
N LYS A 130 8.99 1.47 -4.27
CA LYS A 130 8.75 1.90 -5.67
C LYS A 130 7.51 2.78 -5.83
N GLN A 131 6.51 2.59 -4.97
CA GLN A 131 5.23 3.28 -5.04
C GLN A 131 4.95 4.00 -3.71
N PRO A 132 5.77 4.99 -3.32
CA PRO A 132 5.46 5.78 -2.13
C PRO A 132 4.13 6.50 -2.30
N ALA A 133 3.45 6.77 -1.19
CA ALA A 133 2.06 7.22 -1.07
C ALA A 133 0.97 6.20 -1.46
N ALA A 134 1.31 5.05 -2.05
CA ALA A 134 0.35 3.96 -2.26
C ALA A 134 0.31 3.01 -1.04
N PRO A 135 -0.87 2.76 -0.45
CA PRO A 135 -1.00 1.84 0.68
C PRO A 135 -0.86 0.38 0.24
N CYS A 136 0.05 -0.35 0.89
CA CYS A 136 0.30 -1.76 0.66
C CYS A 136 0.03 -2.56 1.94
N GLY A 137 -0.94 -3.47 1.89
CA GLY A 137 -1.35 -4.28 3.03
C GLY A 137 -0.65 -5.63 3.08
N LEU A 138 -0.10 -6.00 4.24
CA LEU A 138 0.23 -7.39 4.59
C LEU A 138 -0.97 -8.02 5.28
N THR A 139 -1.46 -9.14 4.77
CA THR A 139 -2.67 -9.78 5.29
C THR A 139 -2.37 -10.88 6.31
N TRP A 140 -3.35 -11.20 7.15
CA TRP A 140 -3.25 -12.24 8.19
C TRP A 140 -2.91 -13.64 7.65
N ASN A 141 -3.18 -13.90 6.37
CA ASN A 141 -2.88 -15.17 5.73
C ASN A 141 -1.59 -15.14 4.87
N GLY A 142 -0.78 -14.09 5.02
CA GLY A 142 0.48 -13.92 4.31
C GLY A 142 0.34 -13.41 2.87
N GLY A 143 -0.82 -12.87 2.50
CA GLY A 143 -1.08 -12.26 1.19
C GLY A 143 -0.78 -10.77 1.16
N ILE A 144 -1.11 -10.14 0.02
CA ILE A 144 -0.93 -8.70 -0.22
C ILE A 144 -2.26 -8.07 -0.61
N ALA A 145 -2.63 -6.96 0.02
CA ALA A 145 -3.80 -6.17 -0.32
C ALA A 145 -3.40 -4.79 -0.84
N LEU A 146 -3.81 -4.45 -2.07
CA LEU A 146 -3.52 -3.15 -2.69
C LEU A 146 -4.80 -2.37 -2.98
N THR A 147 -5.89 -3.08 -3.27
CA THR A 147 -7.17 -2.49 -3.64
C THR A 147 -8.20 -2.58 -2.51
N ARG A 148 -9.24 -1.75 -2.58
CA ARG A 148 -10.38 -1.82 -1.65
C ARG A 148 -11.00 -3.23 -1.59
N MET A 149 -11.07 -3.92 -2.73
CA MET A 149 -11.65 -5.26 -2.80
C MET A 149 -10.79 -6.27 -2.04
N ASP A 150 -9.47 -6.12 -2.11
CA ASP A 150 -8.51 -6.94 -1.37
C ASP A 150 -8.71 -6.76 0.13
N TYR A 151 -8.76 -5.51 0.62
CA TYR A 151 -8.96 -5.23 2.05
C TYR A 151 -10.31 -5.78 2.55
N ASN A 152 -11.39 -5.63 1.78
CA ASN A 152 -12.69 -6.19 2.13
C ASN A 152 -12.68 -7.72 2.14
N HIS A 153 -12.01 -8.34 1.18
CA HIS A 153 -11.81 -9.77 1.13
C HIS A 153 -11.09 -10.27 2.38
N VAL A 154 -10.00 -9.60 2.77
CA VAL A 154 -9.20 -9.95 3.95
C VAL A 154 -10.00 -9.83 5.23
N ARG A 155 -10.80 -8.76 5.39
CA ARG A 155 -11.71 -8.63 6.55
C ARG A 155 -12.66 -9.82 6.64
N LYS A 156 -13.30 -10.19 5.53
CA LYS A 156 -14.23 -11.33 5.48
C LYS A 156 -13.54 -12.64 5.83
N THR A 157 -12.41 -12.94 5.18
CA THR A 157 -11.70 -14.21 5.42
C THR A 157 -11.08 -14.28 6.81
N TYR A 158 -10.62 -13.16 7.36
CA TYR A 158 -10.16 -13.07 8.75
C TYR A 158 -11.29 -13.44 9.72
N GLN A 159 -12.48 -12.88 9.53
CA GLN A 159 -13.62 -13.21 10.40
C GLN A 159 -14.03 -14.67 10.29
N THR A 160 -14.06 -15.24 9.08
CA THR A 160 -14.32 -16.67 8.87
C THR A 160 -13.29 -17.54 9.58
N TYR A 161 -11.99 -17.23 9.44
CA TYR A 161 -10.92 -17.97 10.12
C TYR A 161 -11.00 -17.83 11.64
N LYS A 162 -11.28 -16.63 12.15
CA LYS A 162 -11.43 -16.40 13.59
C LYS A 162 -12.62 -17.13 14.21
N ALA A 163 -13.70 -17.31 13.45
CA ALA A 163 -14.88 -18.03 13.90
C ALA A 163 -14.64 -19.54 13.98
N ASP A 164 -13.95 -20.13 12.99
CA ASP A 164 -13.64 -21.55 12.95
C ASP A 164 -12.34 -21.81 12.14
N PRO A 165 -11.17 -21.83 12.82
CA PRO A 165 -9.89 -22.01 12.15
C PRO A 165 -9.76 -23.32 11.37
N ASP A 166 -10.38 -24.40 11.86
CA ASP A 166 -10.26 -25.76 11.31
C ASP A 166 -11.09 -25.92 10.02
N LYS A 167 -12.23 -25.23 9.95
CA LYS A 167 -13.07 -25.21 8.74
C LYS A 167 -12.57 -24.27 7.66
N TYR A 168 -11.75 -23.27 7.98
CA TYR A 168 -11.27 -22.32 6.98
C TYR A 168 -10.37 -22.97 5.92
N LYS A 169 -10.84 -22.99 4.66
CA LYS A 169 -10.07 -23.49 3.51
C LYS A 169 -9.52 -22.33 2.69
N PRO A 170 -8.20 -22.29 2.39
CA PRO A 170 -7.62 -21.27 1.53
C PRO A 170 -8.15 -21.39 0.11
N ILE A 171 -8.24 -20.26 -0.58
CA ILE A 171 -8.55 -20.22 -2.00
C ILE A 171 -7.32 -20.70 -2.76
N ARG A 172 -7.40 -21.89 -3.36
CA ARG A 172 -6.25 -22.50 -4.06
C ARG A 172 -6.03 -21.96 -5.46
N ASN A 173 -7.08 -21.47 -6.12
CA ASN A 173 -6.99 -20.87 -7.44
C ASN A 173 -6.47 -19.43 -7.32
N PRO A 174 -5.25 -19.11 -7.79
CA PRO A 174 -4.68 -17.77 -7.65
C PRO A 174 -5.52 -16.67 -8.33
N LYS A 175 -6.26 -16.99 -9.40
CA LYS A 175 -7.11 -16.02 -10.10
C LYS A 175 -8.36 -15.64 -9.32
N ALA A 176 -8.80 -16.49 -8.41
CA ALA A 176 -9.98 -16.26 -7.57
C ALA A 176 -9.61 -15.69 -6.19
N ASP A 177 -8.31 -15.59 -5.91
CA ASP A 177 -7.78 -15.10 -4.65
C ASP A 177 -7.22 -13.68 -4.83
N PRO A 178 -7.98 -12.65 -4.44
CA PRO A 178 -7.59 -11.26 -4.70
C PRO A 178 -6.37 -10.82 -3.89
N VAL A 179 -5.92 -11.59 -2.90
CA VAL A 179 -4.73 -11.24 -2.10
C VAL A 179 -3.53 -12.13 -2.37
N ASN A 180 -3.63 -13.00 -3.38
CA ASN A 180 -2.52 -13.83 -3.79
C ASN A 180 -1.35 -12.95 -4.29
N PRO A 181 -0.14 -13.08 -3.72
CA PRO A 181 0.99 -12.25 -4.13
C PRO A 181 1.33 -12.33 -5.63
N LYS A 182 1.04 -13.48 -6.29
CA LYS A 182 1.24 -13.65 -7.74
C LYS A 182 0.33 -12.76 -8.60
N GLY A 183 -0.79 -12.30 -8.05
CA GLY A 183 -1.70 -11.37 -8.69
C GLY A 183 -1.32 -9.90 -8.51
N HIS A 184 -0.25 -9.60 -7.75
CA HIS A 184 0.16 -8.22 -7.45
C HIS A 184 1.61 -7.98 -7.81
N LEU A 185 2.54 -8.75 -7.24
CA LEU A 185 3.98 -8.48 -7.31
C LEU A 185 4.54 -8.35 -8.74
N PRO A 186 4.19 -9.21 -9.71
CA PRO A 186 4.73 -9.10 -11.06
C PRO A 186 4.35 -7.79 -11.77
N TYR A 187 3.17 -7.24 -11.50
CA TYR A 187 2.70 -5.98 -12.11
C TYR A 187 3.59 -4.78 -11.77
N PHE A 188 4.33 -4.86 -10.67
CA PHE A 188 5.25 -3.83 -10.20
C PHE A 188 6.73 -4.24 -10.33
N GLY A 189 7.00 -5.40 -10.94
CA GLY A 189 8.34 -6.00 -11.00
C GLY A 189 8.94 -6.19 -9.60
N CYS A 190 8.13 -6.74 -8.69
CA CYS A 190 8.46 -6.97 -7.28
C CYS A 190 8.38 -8.45 -6.89
N ASP A 191 8.38 -9.35 -7.86
CA ASP A 191 8.24 -10.81 -7.73
C ASP A 191 9.58 -11.57 -7.67
N ALA A 192 10.70 -10.84 -7.63
CA ALA A 192 12.08 -11.34 -7.70
C ALA A 192 12.48 -12.20 -6.47
#